data_AF-A0A158DQD4-F1
#
_entry.id   AF-A0A158DQD4-F1
#
_cell.length_a   1.000
_cell.length_b   1.000
_cell.length_c   1.000
_cell.angle_alpha   90.00
_cell.angle_beta   90.00
_cell.angle_gamma   90.00
#
_symmetry.space_group_name_H-M   'P 1'
#
loop_
_entity.id
_entity.type
_entity.pdbx_description
1 polymer ?
#
loop_
_entity_poly.entity_id
_entity_poly.type
_entity_poly.pdbx_seq_one_letter_code
_entity_poly.pdbx_strand_id
1 'polypeptide(L)'
;MSLRDVDAVDYIGINILFKRVYVGLFDDLDRRDENEHRDLLTKKIDRYIRYIRSGQLLLNYPKVRGYEIVLEYVSMHPMTPSGLEFWKSRERVLGEAGYKAHIRGVDVRPALGISVEKPEHVDAEPVEPPALEVLDADPSTQALTDIADIAYLPPLSSDTRRRQTLPVLKRLAIRQVATH
;
A
#
# COMPACT_ATOMS: atom_id res chain seq x y z
N MET A 1 9.73 -19.63 2.75
CA MET A 1 8.30 -19.73 3.11
C MET A 1 7.52 -19.46 1.85
N SER A 2 6.46 -20.24 1.60
CA SER A 2 5.67 -20.25 0.37
C SER A 2 4.26 -19.68 0.62
N LEU A 3 3.55 -19.27 -0.42
CA LEU A 3 2.12 -18.92 -0.32
C LEU A 3 1.26 -20.06 0.26
N ARG A 4 1.72 -21.31 0.12
CA ARG A 4 1.05 -22.50 0.68
C ARG A 4 1.17 -22.64 2.20
N ASP A 5 2.15 -21.98 2.81
CA ASP A 5 2.38 -22.02 4.27
C ASP A 5 1.39 -21.09 5.02
N VAL A 6 0.08 -21.33 4.87
CA VAL A 6 -0.99 -20.39 5.29
C VAL A 6 -1.07 -20.13 6.80
N ASP A 7 -0.49 -21.00 7.63
CA ASP A 7 -0.53 -20.89 9.09
C ASP A 7 0.66 -20.10 9.69
N ALA A 8 1.66 -19.80 8.88
CA ALA A 8 2.86 -19.07 9.29
C ALA A 8 2.84 -17.61 8.84
N VAL A 9 3.51 -16.75 9.61
CA VAL A 9 3.84 -15.38 9.17
C VAL A 9 5.23 -15.44 8.53
N ASP A 10 5.36 -14.99 7.28
CA ASP A 10 6.60 -15.22 6.52
C ASP A 10 7.78 -14.43 7.06
N TYR A 11 7.62 -13.11 7.25
CA TYR A 11 8.63 -12.28 7.89
C TYR A 11 8.04 -11.03 8.55
N ILE A 12 8.79 -10.49 9.49
CA ILE A 12 8.54 -9.19 10.12
C ILE A 12 9.74 -8.28 9.86
N GLY A 13 9.52 -7.20 9.12
CA GLY A 13 10.50 -6.13 8.92
C GLY A 13 10.21 -4.96 9.84
N ILE A 14 11.23 -4.36 10.44
CA ILE A 14 11.07 -3.18 11.31
C ILE A 14 11.90 -2.04 10.74
N ASN A 15 11.24 -0.93 10.41
CA ASN A 15 11.90 0.31 10.05
C ASN A 15 11.74 1.33 11.17
N ILE A 16 12.81 1.52 11.93
CA ILE A 16 12.85 2.40 13.09
C ILE A 16 12.77 3.88 12.68
N LEU A 17 13.38 4.24 11.54
CA LEU A 17 13.44 5.62 11.05
C LEU A 17 12.05 6.16 10.71
N PHE A 18 11.24 5.37 10.01
CA PHE A 18 9.88 5.76 9.62
C PHE A 18 8.80 5.24 10.57
N LYS A 19 9.19 4.59 11.67
CA LYS A 19 8.28 3.95 12.64
C LYS A 19 7.26 3.03 11.95
N ARG A 20 7.75 2.10 11.12
CA ARG A 20 6.93 1.13 10.39
C ARG A 20 7.30 -0.30 10.72
N VAL A 21 6.28 -1.16 10.74
CA VAL A 21 6.43 -2.61 10.81
C VAL A 21 5.83 -3.19 9.54
N TYR A 22 6.64 -3.95 8.81
CA TYR A 22 6.24 -4.69 7.62
C TYR A 22 5.91 -6.13 8.02
N VAL A 23 4.68 -6.55 7.75
CA VAL A 23 4.27 -7.95 7.86
C VAL A 23 4.24 -8.50 6.45
N GLY A 24 5.26 -9.28 6.12
CA GLY A 24 5.56 -9.68 4.75
C GLY A 24 4.85 -10.96 4.33
N LEU A 25 4.20 -10.93 3.17
CA LEU A 25 3.58 -12.07 2.51
C LEU A 25 4.38 -12.41 1.27
N PHE A 26 4.94 -13.61 1.25
CA PHE A 26 5.73 -14.15 0.17
C PHE A 26 4.91 -15.11 -0.68
N ASP A 27 5.03 -14.93 -1.99
CA ASP A 27 4.35 -15.71 -3.00
C ASP A 27 5.29 -16.15 -4.11
N ASP A 28 5.51 -17.45 -4.13
CA ASP A 28 6.38 -18.22 -5.00
C ASP A 28 5.61 -19.03 -6.03
N LEU A 29 4.28 -18.89 -6.12
CA LEU A 29 3.47 -19.71 -7.04
C LEU A 29 3.48 -19.16 -8.46
N ASP A 30 3.61 -20.07 -9.44
CA ASP A 30 3.68 -19.78 -10.87
C ASP A 30 2.35 -19.37 -11.54
N ARG A 31 1.31 -19.11 -10.73
CA ARG A 31 0.00 -18.55 -11.12
C ARG A 31 -0.78 -19.31 -12.21
N ARG A 32 -0.51 -20.61 -12.40
CA ARG A 32 -1.27 -21.45 -13.33
C ARG A 32 -2.74 -21.67 -12.93
N ASP A 33 -2.99 -21.78 -11.64
CA ASP A 33 -4.34 -21.87 -11.08
C ASP A 33 -4.65 -20.59 -10.30
N GLU A 34 -5.36 -19.66 -10.94
CA GLU A 34 -5.73 -18.39 -10.30
C GLU A 34 -6.72 -18.56 -9.15
N ASN A 35 -7.55 -19.61 -9.15
CA ASN A 35 -8.54 -19.82 -8.10
C ASN A 35 -7.85 -20.33 -6.83
N GLU A 36 -6.98 -21.34 -6.96
CA GLU A 36 -6.14 -21.81 -5.85
C GLU A 36 -5.32 -20.65 -5.28
N HIS A 37 -4.76 -19.81 -6.16
CA HIS A 37 -3.96 -18.65 -5.76
C HIS A 37 -4.76 -17.65 -4.92
N ARG A 38 -5.95 -17.26 -5.36
CA ARG A 38 -6.84 -16.33 -4.64
C ARG A 38 -7.26 -16.90 -3.29
N ASP A 39 -7.56 -18.19 -3.23
CA ASP A 39 -7.94 -18.87 -2.00
C ASP A 39 -6.80 -18.88 -0.98
N LEU A 40 -5.59 -19.24 -1.42
CA LEU A 40 -4.40 -19.25 -0.56
C LEU A 40 -4.03 -17.84 -0.08
N LEU A 41 -4.06 -16.85 -0.97
CA LEU A 41 -3.76 -15.47 -0.64
C LEU A 41 -4.78 -14.91 0.38
N THR A 42 -6.07 -15.24 0.23
CA THR A 42 -7.12 -14.87 1.19
C THR A 42 -6.83 -15.47 2.56
N LYS A 43 -6.59 -16.79 2.64
CA LYS A 43 -6.29 -17.48 3.90
C LYS A 43 -5.07 -16.87 4.60
N LYS A 44 -4.03 -16.52 3.84
CA LYS A 44 -2.79 -15.95 4.36
C LYS A 44 -2.99 -14.51 4.88
N ILE A 45 -3.73 -13.68 4.15
CA ILE A 45 -4.13 -12.33 4.62
C ILE A 45 -4.95 -12.45 5.93
N ASP A 46 -5.93 -13.33 5.98
CA ASP A 46 -6.75 -13.53 7.18
C ASP A 46 -5.92 -13.99 8.38
N ARG A 47 -4.94 -14.87 8.17
CA ARG A 47 -3.99 -15.29 9.19
C ARG A 47 -3.19 -14.10 9.72
N TYR A 48 -2.72 -13.23 8.85
CA TYR A 48 -1.89 -12.07 9.22
C TYR A 48 -2.70 -11.05 10.00
N ILE A 49 -3.91 -10.76 9.54
CA ILE A 49 -4.85 -9.90 10.28
C ILE A 49 -5.11 -10.49 11.66
N ARG A 50 -5.33 -11.80 11.79
CA ARG A 50 -5.52 -12.47 13.07
C ARG A 50 -4.29 -12.35 13.98
N TYR A 51 -3.09 -12.55 13.43
CA TYR A 51 -1.82 -12.39 14.16
C TYR A 51 -1.65 -10.96 14.71
N ILE A 52 -2.00 -9.94 13.90
CA ILE A 52 -1.94 -8.54 14.31
C ILE A 52 -3.01 -8.24 15.37
N ARG A 53 -4.28 -8.58 15.10
CA ARG A 53 -5.44 -8.27 15.97
C ARG A 53 -5.40 -9.00 17.30
N SER A 54 -4.83 -10.21 17.34
CA SER A 54 -4.62 -10.94 18.60
C SER A 54 -3.55 -10.32 19.49
N GLY A 55 -2.81 -9.32 19.00
CA GLY A 55 -1.71 -8.69 19.73
C GLY A 55 -0.42 -9.51 19.74
N GLN A 56 -0.38 -10.67 19.08
CA GLN A 56 0.82 -11.52 19.01
C GLN A 56 2.02 -10.76 18.43
N LEU A 57 1.79 -9.88 17.45
CA LEU A 57 2.83 -8.99 16.94
C LEU A 57 3.47 -8.15 18.07
N LEU A 58 2.67 -7.53 18.93
CA LEU A 58 3.17 -6.65 19.99
C LEU A 58 3.74 -7.41 21.18
N LEU A 59 3.29 -8.66 21.40
CA LEU A 59 3.89 -9.55 22.39
C LEU A 59 5.31 -9.95 21.97
N ASN A 60 5.49 -10.31 20.71
CA ASN A 60 6.79 -10.72 20.16
C ASN A 60 7.72 -9.52 19.91
N TYR A 61 7.16 -8.35 19.60
CA TYR A 61 7.91 -7.13 19.25
C TYR A 61 7.43 -5.91 20.06
N PRO A 62 7.59 -5.88 21.39
CA PRO A 62 6.99 -4.83 22.24
C PRO A 62 7.49 -3.41 21.93
N LYS A 63 8.71 -3.27 21.39
CA LYS A 63 9.34 -1.98 21.08
C LYS A 63 8.69 -1.25 19.90
N VAL A 64 7.88 -1.93 19.08
CA VAL A 64 7.23 -1.35 17.90
C VAL A 64 5.82 -0.84 18.20
N ARG A 65 5.43 -0.78 19.47
CA ARG A 65 4.13 -0.21 19.86
C ARG A 65 4.00 1.22 19.33
N GLY A 66 2.89 1.49 18.66
CA GLY A 66 2.61 2.79 18.02
C GLY A 66 3.30 2.98 16.67
N TYR A 67 3.98 1.97 16.13
CA TYR A 67 4.46 1.99 14.75
C TYR A 67 3.29 1.69 13.80
N GLU A 68 3.35 2.26 12.60
CA GLU A 68 2.42 1.96 11.53
C GLU A 68 2.66 0.53 11.02
N ILE A 69 1.59 -0.26 10.90
CA ILE A 69 1.66 -1.64 10.38
C ILE A 69 1.33 -1.62 8.90
N VAL A 70 2.20 -2.24 8.11
CA VAL A 70 2.10 -2.33 6.66
C VAL A 70 2.14 -3.80 6.25
N LEU A 71 1.12 -4.28 5.54
CA LEU A 71 1.15 -5.60 4.89
C LEU A 71 1.91 -5.47 3.57
N GLU A 72 3.04 -6.15 3.47
CA GLU A 72 3.90 -6.10 2.28
C GLU A 72 3.73 -7.40 1.49
N TYR A 73 3.17 -7.31 0.29
CA TYR A 73 3.04 -8.47 -0.59
C TYR A 73 4.20 -8.56 -1.58
N VAL A 74 4.95 -9.65 -1.51
CA VAL A 74 6.14 -9.95 -2.32
C VAL A 74 5.80 -11.11 -3.26
N SER A 75 5.64 -10.78 -4.54
CA SER A 75 5.40 -11.77 -5.60
C SER A 75 6.68 -12.05 -6.37
N MET A 76 7.09 -13.32 -6.47
CA MET A 76 8.25 -13.75 -7.28
C MET A 76 7.93 -13.84 -8.76
N HIS A 77 6.65 -14.01 -9.10
CA HIS A 77 6.14 -14.05 -10.46
C HIS A 77 5.37 -12.77 -10.78
N PRO A 78 5.33 -12.31 -12.04
CA PRO A 78 4.46 -11.22 -12.44
C PRO A 78 3.00 -11.53 -12.12
N MET A 79 2.25 -10.52 -11.67
CA MET A 79 0.81 -10.65 -11.55
C MET A 79 0.15 -10.64 -12.93
N THR A 80 -0.83 -11.51 -13.11
CA THR A 80 -1.82 -11.36 -14.18
C THR A 80 -2.68 -10.11 -13.90
N PRO A 81 -3.34 -9.53 -14.93
CA PRO A 81 -4.27 -8.42 -14.73
C PRO A 81 -5.34 -8.74 -13.67
N SER A 82 -5.91 -9.94 -13.71
CA SER A 82 -6.92 -10.37 -12.72
C SER A 82 -6.33 -10.54 -11.31
N GLY A 83 -5.10 -11.04 -11.19
CA GLY A 83 -4.39 -11.09 -9.91
C GLY A 83 -4.12 -9.70 -9.31
N LEU A 84 -3.80 -8.72 -10.15
CA LEU A 84 -3.62 -7.33 -9.71
C LEU A 84 -4.92 -6.69 -9.25
N GLU A 85 -6.02 -6.90 -9.98
CA GLU A 85 -7.36 -6.44 -9.58
C GLU A 85 -7.79 -7.07 -8.24
N PHE A 86 -7.55 -8.37 -8.09
CA PHE A 86 -7.79 -9.06 -6.83
C PHE A 86 -6.99 -8.45 -5.68
N TRP A 87 -5.68 -8.22 -5.86
CA TRP A 87 -4.86 -7.57 -4.84
C TRP A 87 -5.36 -6.16 -4.48
N LYS A 88 -5.70 -5.33 -5.48
CA LYS A 88 -6.26 -3.99 -5.24
C LYS A 88 -7.56 -4.04 -4.44
N SER A 89 -8.39 -5.07 -4.65
CA SER A 89 -9.59 -5.27 -3.82
C SER A 89 -9.23 -5.53 -2.36
N ARG A 90 -8.18 -6.33 -2.09
CA ARG A 90 -7.71 -6.63 -0.73
C ARG A 90 -7.06 -5.42 -0.08
N GLU A 91 -6.28 -4.65 -0.84
CA GLU A 91 -5.67 -3.41 -0.37
C GLU A 91 -6.73 -2.42 0.13
N ARG A 92 -7.85 -2.28 -0.59
CA ARG A 92 -8.98 -1.46 -0.14
C ARG A 92 -9.58 -1.95 1.18
N VAL A 93 -9.88 -3.25 1.28
CA VAL A 93 -10.45 -3.85 2.50
C VAL A 93 -9.50 -3.70 3.69
N LEU A 94 -8.20 -3.88 3.47
CA LEU A 94 -7.16 -3.67 4.48
C LEU A 94 -7.09 -2.21 4.92
N GLY A 95 -7.19 -1.28 3.96
CA GLY A 95 -7.25 0.17 4.19
C GLY A 95 -8.44 0.57 5.06
N GLU A 96 -9.63 0.06 4.75
CA GLU A 96 -10.84 0.27 5.55
C GLU A 96 -10.71 -0.28 6.98
N ALA A 97 -9.94 -1.36 7.16
CA ALA A 97 -9.60 -1.92 8.47
C ALA A 97 -8.47 -1.17 9.21
N GLY A 98 -7.92 -0.10 8.62
CA GLY A 98 -6.88 0.74 9.23
C GLY A 98 -5.45 0.25 8.99
N TYR A 99 -5.24 -0.66 8.05
CA TYR A 99 -3.91 -1.15 7.67
C TYR A 99 -3.47 -0.55 6.35
N LYS A 100 -2.18 -0.24 6.22
CA LYS A 100 -1.60 -0.03 4.90
C LYS A 100 -1.24 -1.37 4.29
N ALA A 101 -1.41 -1.49 2.98
CA ALA A 101 -0.89 -2.60 2.23
C ALA A 101 -0.20 -2.06 0.98
N HIS A 102 0.89 -2.70 0.57
CA HIS A 102 1.53 -2.39 -0.70
C HIS A 102 2.05 -3.65 -1.34
N ILE A 103 2.25 -3.57 -2.64
CA ILE A 103 2.88 -4.63 -3.40
C ILE A 103 4.31 -4.28 -3.75
N ARG A 104 5.20 -5.25 -3.56
CA ARG A 104 6.58 -5.20 -4.00
C ARG A 104 6.76 -6.30 -5.05
N GLY A 105 6.59 -5.93 -6.31
CA GLY A 105 6.99 -6.79 -7.42
C GLY A 105 8.51 -6.91 -7.42
N VAL A 106 9.03 -8.07 -7.05
CA VAL A 106 10.44 -8.38 -7.27
C VAL A 106 10.48 -9.37 -8.41
N ASP A 107 10.73 -8.87 -9.61
CA ASP A 107 11.02 -9.75 -10.74
C ASP A 107 12.40 -10.36 -10.52
N VAL A 108 12.43 -11.58 -9.96
CA VAL A 108 13.67 -12.32 -9.73
C VAL A 108 14.12 -13.10 -10.98
N ARG A 109 13.31 -13.13 -12.05
CA ARG A 109 13.64 -13.88 -13.29
C ARG A 109 15.00 -13.45 -13.88
N PRO A 110 15.35 -12.14 -13.93
CA PRO A 110 16.69 -11.71 -14.35
C PRO A 110 17.82 -12.24 -13.45
N ALA A 111 17.59 -12.34 -12.14
CA ALA A 111 18.59 -12.83 -11.18
C ALA A 111 18.75 -14.36 -11.22
N LEU A 112 17.73 -15.08 -11.70
CA LEU A 112 17.73 -16.54 -11.85
C LEU A 112 18.16 -17.00 -13.24
N GLY A 113 18.58 -16.09 -14.12
CA GLY A 113 18.97 -16.41 -15.50
C GLY A 113 17.81 -16.88 -16.38
N ILE A 114 16.57 -16.62 -15.96
CA ILE A 114 15.36 -16.97 -16.71
C ILE A 114 15.11 -15.83 -17.70
N SER A 115 15.37 -16.10 -19.00
CA SER A 115 15.04 -15.17 -20.08
C SER A 115 13.52 -15.01 -20.17
N VAL A 116 13.07 -13.78 -20.04
CA VAL A 116 11.67 -13.40 -20.24
C VAL A 116 11.61 -12.66 -21.56
N GLU A 117 10.91 -13.22 -22.54
CA GLU A 117 10.50 -12.46 -23.70
C GLU A 117 9.66 -11.28 -23.20
N LYS A 118 10.20 -10.06 -23.37
CA LYS A 118 9.39 -8.86 -23.14
C LYS A 118 8.17 -9.01 -24.04
N PRO A 119 6.94 -8.76 -23.54
CA PRO A 119 5.79 -8.69 -24.45
C PRO A 119 6.18 -7.71 -25.54
N GLU A 120 6.17 -8.19 -26.80
CA GLU A 120 6.42 -7.35 -27.94
C GLU A 120 5.51 -6.14 -27.79
N HIS A 121 6.09 -4.94 -27.89
CA HIS A 121 5.30 -3.74 -28.07
C HIS A 121 4.58 -3.98 -29.39
N VAL A 122 3.32 -4.41 -29.32
CA VAL A 122 2.46 -4.33 -30.49
C VAL A 122 2.32 -2.84 -30.69
N ASP A 123 3.07 -2.31 -31.67
CA ASP A 123 2.83 -1.00 -32.26
C ASP A 123 1.44 -1.09 -32.92
N ALA A 124 0.40 -1.10 -32.10
CA ALA A 124 -0.96 -0.90 -32.55
C ALA A 124 -0.97 0.54 -33.05
N GLU A 125 -1.01 0.72 -34.36
CA GLU A 125 -1.32 2.00 -34.96
C GLU A 125 -2.54 2.57 -34.23
N PRO A 126 -2.53 3.87 -33.85
CA PRO A 126 -3.67 4.47 -33.17
C PRO A 126 -4.90 4.28 -34.06
N VAL A 127 -5.79 3.36 -33.68
CA VAL A 127 -7.09 3.23 -34.32
C VAL A 127 -7.85 4.48 -33.91
N GLU A 128 -8.04 5.41 -34.84
CA GLU A 128 -8.90 6.56 -34.61
C GLU A 128 -10.26 6.04 -34.12
N PRO A 129 -10.74 6.49 -32.95
CA PRO A 129 -12.05 6.10 -32.50
C PRO A 129 -13.06 6.52 -33.58
N PRO A 130 -14.06 5.67 -33.90
CA PRO A 130 -15.08 6.03 -34.87
C PRO A 130 -15.69 7.37 -34.47
N ALA A 131 -15.80 8.28 -35.44
CA ALA A 131 -16.34 9.60 -35.23
C ALA A 131 -17.67 9.50 -34.47
N LEU A 132 -17.69 10.02 -33.25
CA LEU A 132 -18.90 10.13 -32.46
C LEU A 132 -19.80 11.13 -33.20
N GLU A 133 -20.90 10.67 -33.81
CA GLU A 133 -21.93 11.59 -34.33
C GLU A 133 -22.47 12.38 -33.14
N VAL A 134 -22.08 13.65 -33.08
CA VAL A 134 -22.61 14.62 -32.12
C VAL A 134 -24.05 14.89 -32.53
N LEU A 135 -25.00 14.24 -31.86
CA LEU A 135 -26.39 14.65 -31.90
C LEU A 135 -26.45 16.07 -31.31
N ASP A 136 -26.90 17.04 -32.11
CA ASP A 136 -27.06 18.43 -31.71
C ASP A 136 -27.84 18.51 -30.39
N ALA A 137 -27.23 19.15 -29.39
CA ALA A 137 -27.85 19.31 -28.08
C ALA A 137 -29.10 20.19 -28.18
N ASP A 138 -30.21 19.68 -27.64
CA ASP A 138 -31.46 20.40 -27.42
C ASP A 138 -31.18 21.71 -26.63
N PRO A 139 -31.65 22.89 -27.10
CA PRO A 139 -31.37 24.19 -26.49
C PRO A 139 -31.96 24.37 -25.07
N SER A 140 -32.69 23.39 -24.55
CA SER A 140 -33.30 23.45 -23.21
C SER A 140 -32.36 23.10 -22.04
N THR A 141 -31.10 22.71 -22.29
CA THR A 141 -30.17 22.28 -21.23
C THR A 141 -29.20 23.37 -20.70
N GLN A 142 -29.22 24.58 -21.26
CA GLN A 142 -28.32 25.68 -20.86
C GLN A 142 -28.62 26.31 -19.49
N ALA A 143 -29.66 25.87 -18.78
CA ALA A 143 -30.07 26.46 -17.50
C ALA A 143 -29.46 25.82 -16.24
N LEU A 144 -28.57 24.82 -16.37
CA LEU A 144 -27.97 24.12 -15.22
C LEU A 144 -26.45 24.25 -15.09
N THR A 145 -25.79 25.03 -15.97
CA THR A 145 -24.32 25.20 -15.94
C THR A 145 -23.81 26.28 -14.98
N ASP A 146 -24.65 26.84 -14.13
CA ASP A 146 -24.27 27.94 -13.21
C ASP A 146 -24.03 27.51 -11.75
N ILE A 147 -23.86 26.22 -11.46
CA ILE A 147 -23.48 25.76 -10.12
C ILE A 147 -22.43 24.65 -10.20
N ALA A 148 -21.16 25.04 -10.25
CA ALA A 148 -20.08 24.41 -9.48
C ALA A 148 -18.75 25.16 -9.69
N ASP A 149 -18.62 26.28 -8.99
CA ASP A 149 -17.38 26.62 -8.32
C ASP A 149 -16.90 25.38 -7.53
N ILE A 150 -15.66 24.93 -7.76
CA ILE A 150 -14.66 24.54 -6.75
C ILE A 150 -13.33 24.45 -7.51
N ALA A 151 -12.64 25.58 -7.58
CA ALA A 151 -11.19 25.57 -7.48
C ALA A 151 -10.83 25.28 -6.02
N TYR A 152 -10.32 24.08 -5.71
CA TYR A 152 -9.36 23.89 -4.60
C TYR A 152 -8.73 22.49 -4.64
N LEU A 153 -7.56 22.38 -5.25
CA LEU A 153 -6.56 21.38 -4.85
C LEU A 153 -5.67 22.01 -3.78
N PRO A 154 -5.57 21.48 -2.55
CA PRO A 154 -4.48 21.86 -1.67
C PRO A 154 -3.21 21.07 -2.05
N PRO A 155 -2.06 21.73 -2.26
CA PRO A 155 -0.79 21.05 -2.53
C PRO A 155 -0.08 20.56 -1.26
N LEU A 156 0.83 19.62 -1.49
CA LEU A 156 1.74 18.93 -0.57
C LEU A 156 2.45 19.85 0.43
N SER A 157 2.68 19.35 1.65
CA SER A 157 3.75 19.87 2.51
C SER A 157 4.50 18.75 3.25
N SER A 158 5.75 18.57 2.84
CA SER A 158 6.84 18.02 3.66
C SER A 158 7.98 19.04 3.64
N ASP A 159 8.29 19.56 4.83
CA ASP A 159 9.48 20.30 5.26
C ASP A 159 10.07 21.41 4.38
N THR A 160 10.00 22.66 4.85
CA THR A 160 11.21 23.50 4.93
C THR A 160 11.13 24.58 6.00
N ARG A 161 12.19 24.57 6.83
CA ARG A 161 12.64 25.60 7.79
C ARG A 161 12.46 27.05 7.30
N ARG A 162 11.86 27.91 8.14
CA ARG A 162 12.49 29.17 8.59
C ARG A 162 11.72 29.83 9.75
N ARG A 163 12.45 29.97 10.87
CA ARG A 163 12.45 31.04 11.88
C ARG A 163 11.15 31.85 12.05
N GLN A 164 10.43 31.59 13.14
CA GLN A 164 9.78 32.65 13.91
C GLN A 164 10.07 32.45 15.40
N THR A 165 10.71 33.48 15.96
CA THR A 165 11.01 33.69 17.38
C THR A 165 9.73 33.94 18.17
N LEU A 166 9.58 33.31 19.33
CA LEU A 166 8.62 33.68 20.37
C LEU A 166 9.28 33.49 21.77
N PRO A 167 8.77 34.18 22.81
CA PRO A 167 9.58 35.02 23.69
C PRO A 167 10.20 34.31 24.89
N VAL A 168 11.19 34.99 25.47
CA VAL A 168 11.83 34.66 26.76
C VAL A 168 10.79 34.57 27.87
N LEU A 169 10.70 33.41 28.53
CA LEU A 169 10.23 33.33 29.91
C LEU A 169 11.25 32.64 30.80
N LYS A 170 11.43 33.26 31.96
CA LYS A 170 12.54 33.15 32.89
C LYS A 170 12.58 31.80 33.62
N ARG A 171 13.83 31.43 33.95
CA ARG A 171 14.26 30.38 34.88
C ARG A 171 13.40 30.31 36.15
N LEU A 172 13.12 29.09 36.59
CA LEU A 172 13.10 28.74 38.02
C LEU A 172 13.79 27.37 38.17
N ALA A 173 15.00 27.43 38.72
CA ALA A 173 15.77 26.28 39.16
C ALA A 173 15.26 25.87 40.54
N ILE A 174 15.00 24.58 40.75
CA ILE A 174 15.00 24.00 42.10
C ILE A 174 15.84 22.72 42.08
N ARG A 175 16.80 22.72 43.01
CA ARG A 175 17.91 21.80 43.22
C ARG A 175 17.47 20.39 43.58
N GLN A 176 18.34 19.44 43.21
CA GLN A 176 18.49 18.14 43.87
C GLN A 176 18.73 18.29 45.38
N VAL A 177 18.18 17.37 46.16
CA VAL A 177 18.80 16.91 47.41
C VAL A 177 18.65 15.39 47.48
N ALA A 178 19.78 14.72 47.65
CA ALA A 178 19.91 13.32 48.03
C ALA A 178 19.98 13.20 49.56
N THR A 179 19.45 12.11 50.12
CA THR A 179 19.76 11.40 51.40
C THR A 179 18.54 10.50 51.68
N HIS A 180 18.63 9.25 52.13
CA HIS A 180 19.64 8.54 52.91
C HIS A 180 19.69 7.04 52.52
#